data_AF-A0A1Y6BJ84-F1
#
_entry.id   AF-A0A1Y6BJ84-F1
#
_cell.length_a   1.000
_cell.length_b   1.000
_cell.length_c   1.000
_cell.angle_alpha   90.00
_cell.angle_beta   90.00
_cell.angle_gamma   90.00
#
_symmetry.space_group_name_H-M   'P 1'
#
loop_
_entity.id
_entity.type
_entity.pdbx_description
1 polymer ?
#
loop_
_entity_poly.entity_id
_entity_poly.type
_entity_poly.pdbx_seq_one_letter_code
_entity_poly.pdbx_strand_id
1 'polypeptide(L)'
;MQRHMIFTMVWLLTSCFGSKQGEISRREPGKSQTDQPAKVPEPQEADLENEGSELEFSGEDYFEGQVVAAFNQCKRCHAGPKIPVERDRGPTTIFNYQAMLTLLDQNTLLPMLRGEINERPHPSNDPCLAGLNSSPCKEVAFWWDIEYGEIAEKENQRPAGSQGNIVDISRDGVITGWAINPSSINDTVDVNLYINNALVQTIPANQDIFDNDNPGAHGFQMTLANTYRNGQSFNLSARVVIDGDELELAGSPQDFAALPKQAAGRTYFDTNVEPLVVANCGCHGRALSYDYSWDRLANPLTTQGGGATDNRFYDKAAGQVQHAGGNACSGNQTCDQIVAWWQIEFGG
;
A
#
# COMPACT_ATOMS: atom_id res chain seq x y z
N MET A 1 15.18 -46.44 33.61
CA MET A 1 16.01 -47.41 32.86
C MET A 1 15.71 -47.21 31.38
N GLN A 2 16.61 -46.56 30.64
CA GLN A 2 17.43 -47.19 29.58
C GLN A 2 16.55 -47.66 28.39
N ARG A 3 16.70 -47.15 27.15
CA ARG A 3 17.95 -47.12 26.37
C ARG A 3 17.91 -46.08 25.24
N HIS A 4 19.08 -45.45 25.03
CA HIS A 4 19.57 -44.89 23.77
C HIS A 4 20.01 -45.99 22.79
N MET A 5 20.00 -45.69 21.48
CA MET A 5 20.97 -46.07 20.41
C MET A 5 20.51 -45.36 19.11
N ILE A 6 21.18 -44.33 18.56
CA ILE A 6 22.48 -44.22 17.83
C ILE A 6 22.40 -44.65 16.34
N PHE A 7 22.80 -43.72 15.44
CA PHE A 7 23.59 -43.78 14.17
C PHE A 7 23.10 -42.62 13.24
N THR A 8 23.82 -41.53 12.88
CA THR A 8 25.15 -41.33 12.20
C THR A 8 25.16 -42.04 10.83
N MET A 9 25.43 -41.48 9.64
CA MET A 9 26.02 -40.24 9.10
C MET A 9 25.97 -40.32 7.53
N VAL A 10 26.32 -39.23 6.82
CA VAL A 10 27.06 -39.18 5.52
C VAL A 10 26.30 -38.91 4.18
N TRP A 11 26.57 -37.68 3.67
CA TRP A 11 26.91 -37.21 2.30
C TRP A 11 25.99 -37.39 1.07
N LEU A 12 25.71 -36.27 0.39
CA LEU A 12 26.30 -35.95 -0.93
C LEU A 12 26.07 -34.48 -1.33
N LEU A 13 27.17 -33.76 -1.54
CA LEU A 13 27.30 -32.45 -2.18
C LEU A 13 28.25 -32.61 -3.38
N THR A 14 27.79 -32.23 -4.57
CA THR A 14 28.55 -31.95 -5.80
C THR A 14 27.52 -31.43 -6.81
N SER A 15 27.71 -30.46 -7.69
CA SER A 15 28.72 -29.45 -8.01
C SER A 15 28.25 -28.84 -9.34
N CYS A 16 28.41 -27.53 -9.57
CA CYS A 16 28.64 -26.95 -10.91
C CYS A 16 28.95 -25.45 -10.81
N PHE A 17 30.23 -25.12 -10.64
CA PHE A 17 30.81 -23.83 -11.02
C PHE A 17 31.58 -24.03 -12.33
N GLY A 18 31.23 -23.26 -13.36
CA GLY A 18 31.97 -23.21 -14.63
C GLY A 18 32.78 -21.92 -14.72
N SER A 19 34.11 -22.08 -14.71
CA SER A 19 35.11 -21.04 -15.00
C SER A 19 35.42 -21.01 -16.49
N LYS A 20 35.64 -19.83 -17.06
CA LYS A 20 36.48 -19.65 -18.25
C LYS A 20 37.47 -18.51 -18.03
N GLN A 21 38.74 -18.87 -18.02
CA GLN A 21 39.91 -18.01 -18.09
C GLN A 21 40.26 -17.69 -19.55
N GLY A 22 40.87 -16.54 -19.75
CA GLY A 22 41.75 -16.19 -20.88
C GLY A 22 42.16 -14.73 -20.72
N GLU A 23 43.37 -14.27 -21.01
CA GLU A 23 44.68 -14.88 -21.21
C GLU A 23 45.66 -13.70 -21.04
N ILE A 24 46.75 -13.89 -20.29
CA ILE A 24 47.76 -12.86 -20.02
C ILE A 24 48.85 -12.97 -21.09
N SER A 25 49.12 -11.88 -21.82
CA SER A 25 50.31 -11.75 -22.67
C SER A 25 51.27 -10.70 -22.11
N ARG A 26 52.44 -11.18 -21.69
CA ARG A 26 53.63 -10.40 -21.31
C ARG A 26 54.42 -9.97 -22.55
N ARG A 27 54.88 -8.72 -22.57
CA ARG A 27 56.17 -8.33 -23.18
C ARG A 27 56.83 -7.20 -22.37
N GLU A 28 58.04 -7.46 -21.90
CA GLU A 28 59.07 -6.51 -21.47
C GLU A 28 60.24 -6.55 -22.50
N PRO A 29 61.35 -5.79 -22.38
CA PRO A 29 61.52 -4.39 -21.96
C PRO A 29 62.43 -3.60 -22.95
N GLY A 30 62.51 -2.27 -22.83
CA GLY A 30 63.47 -1.43 -23.57
C GLY A 30 63.90 -0.20 -22.77
N LYS A 31 65.22 -0.02 -22.62
CA LYS A 31 65.91 0.91 -21.71
C LYS A 31 65.99 2.37 -22.22
N SER A 32 66.03 3.29 -21.24
CA SER A 32 66.96 4.42 -21.07
C SER A 32 67.04 5.54 -22.13
N GLN A 33 66.74 6.78 -21.72
CA GLN A 33 67.76 7.84 -21.58
C GLN A 33 67.24 9.08 -20.83
N THR A 34 68.17 9.67 -20.09
CA THR A 34 68.17 10.93 -19.35
C THR A 34 67.90 12.16 -20.21
N ASP A 35 67.20 13.18 -19.68
CA ASP A 35 67.63 14.59 -19.75
C ASP A 35 66.77 15.53 -18.88
N GLN A 36 67.35 16.72 -18.64
CA GLN A 36 67.19 17.71 -17.56
C GLN A 36 65.81 18.41 -17.43
N PRO A 37 65.51 19.03 -16.26
CA PRO A 37 64.23 19.70 -16.01
C PRO A 37 64.16 21.07 -16.69
N ALA A 38 63.20 21.22 -17.60
CA ALA A 38 62.79 22.52 -18.11
C ALA A 38 61.85 23.21 -17.11
N LYS A 39 62.12 24.50 -16.88
CA LYS A 39 61.37 25.43 -16.02
C LYS A 39 59.93 25.56 -16.54
N VAL A 40 58.97 25.05 -15.78
CA VAL A 40 57.53 25.19 -16.06
C VAL A 40 57.14 26.66 -15.84
N PRO A 41 56.58 27.36 -16.85
CA PRO A 41 55.99 28.67 -16.64
C PRO A 41 54.71 28.53 -15.80
N GLU A 42 54.60 29.42 -14.82
CA GLU A 42 53.44 29.67 -13.97
C GLU A 42 52.17 29.81 -14.83
N PRO A 43 51.08 29.09 -14.53
CA PRO A 43 49.86 29.20 -15.31
C PRO A 43 49.23 30.56 -15.01
N GLN A 44 49.07 31.37 -16.06
CA GLN A 44 48.24 32.57 -16.01
C GLN A 44 46.79 32.11 -15.81
N GLU A 45 46.18 32.57 -14.72
CA GLU A 45 44.74 32.50 -14.50
C GLU A 45 44.04 33.23 -15.66
N ALA A 46 43.46 32.45 -16.56
CA ALA A 46 42.52 32.96 -17.53
C ALA A 46 41.17 33.08 -16.83
N ASP A 47 40.73 34.31 -16.62
CA ASP A 47 39.35 34.64 -16.26
C ASP A 47 38.44 34.15 -17.39
N LEU A 48 37.97 32.90 -17.27
CA LEU A 48 36.86 32.35 -18.03
C LEU A 48 35.58 32.88 -17.37
N GLU A 49 35.12 34.04 -17.83
CA GLU A 49 33.73 34.45 -17.66
C GLU A 49 32.85 33.40 -18.37
N ASN A 50 32.41 32.42 -17.58
CA ASN A 50 31.42 31.44 -17.98
C ASN A 50 30.07 32.14 -18.05
N GLU A 51 29.78 32.79 -19.18
CA GLU A 51 28.43 33.20 -19.57
C GLU A 51 27.62 31.94 -19.94
N GLY A 52 27.45 31.04 -18.96
CA GLY A 52 26.43 30.00 -19.00
C GLY A 52 25.08 30.68 -18.83
N SER A 53 24.49 31.11 -19.94
CA SER A 53 23.08 31.48 -20.03
C SER A 53 22.27 30.24 -19.63
N GLU A 54 21.99 30.11 -18.34
CA GLU A 54 20.98 29.22 -17.81
C GLU A 54 19.66 29.62 -18.48
N LEU A 55 19.17 28.77 -19.39
CA LEU A 55 17.90 29.02 -20.07
C LEU A 55 16.80 28.94 -19.01
N GLU A 56 16.43 30.08 -18.44
CA GLU A 56 15.23 30.22 -17.61
C GLU A 56 14.03 29.85 -18.49
N PHE A 57 13.51 28.64 -18.28
CA PHE A 57 12.30 28.18 -18.96
C PHE A 57 11.09 28.72 -18.19
N SER A 58 10.17 29.39 -18.88
CA SER A 58 8.96 29.86 -18.21
C SER A 58 8.05 28.69 -17.83
N GLY A 59 7.28 28.85 -16.76
CA GLY A 59 6.31 27.83 -16.33
C GLY A 59 5.24 27.55 -17.40
N GLU A 60 4.84 28.58 -18.16
CA GLU A 60 3.96 28.44 -19.32
C GLU A 60 4.58 27.58 -20.43
N ASP A 61 5.85 27.79 -20.76
CA ASP A 61 6.55 26.98 -21.76
C ASP A 61 6.64 25.50 -21.31
N TYR A 62 6.92 25.26 -20.03
CA TYR A 62 6.98 23.90 -19.49
C TYR A 62 5.61 23.23 -19.48
N PHE A 63 4.56 23.98 -19.12
CA PHE A 63 3.19 23.49 -19.16
C PHE A 63 2.80 23.03 -20.57
N GLU A 64 2.98 23.89 -21.56
CA GLU A 64 2.61 23.59 -22.95
C GLU A 64 3.46 22.46 -23.55
N GLY A 65 4.74 22.38 -23.18
CA GLY A 65 5.67 21.37 -23.69
C GLY A 65 5.53 20.00 -23.03
N GLN A 66 5.48 19.96 -21.70
CA GLN A 66 5.60 18.73 -20.90
C GLN A 66 4.27 18.33 -20.25
N VAL A 67 3.60 19.26 -19.56
CA VAL A 67 2.36 18.94 -18.84
C VAL A 67 1.24 18.56 -19.81
N VAL A 68 1.01 19.36 -20.86
CA VAL A 68 0.00 19.04 -21.89
C VAL A 68 0.28 17.71 -22.59
N ALA A 69 1.57 17.39 -22.82
CA ALA A 69 1.97 16.12 -23.42
C ALA A 69 1.69 14.93 -22.50
N ALA A 70 1.97 15.06 -21.20
CA ALA A 70 1.69 14.06 -20.18
C ALA A 70 0.18 13.76 -20.04
N PHE A 71 -0.67 14.78 -20.24
CA PHE A 71 -2.13 14.63 -20.24
C PHE A 71 -2.71 14.08 -21.56
N ASN A 72 -1.88 13.59 -22.50
CA ASN A 72 -2.37 13.00 -23.75
C ASN A 72 -3.37 11.87 -23.54
N GLN A 73 -3.16 11.04 -22.51
CA GLN A 73 -4.09 9.96 -22.16
C GLN A 73 -5.46 10.48 -21.67
N CYS A 74 -5.49 11.69 -21.09
CA CYS A 74 -6.70 12.35 -20.61
C CYS A 74 -7.54 12.95 -21.75
N LYS A 75 -6.95 13.18 -22.94
CA LYS A 75 -7.66 13.74 -24.12
C LYS A 75 -8.88 12.92 -24.51
N ARG A 76 -8.88 11.61 -24.26
CA ARG A 76 -10.05 10.75 -24.52
C ARG A 76 -11.31 11.22 -23.79
N CYS A 77 -11.15 11.77 -22.58
CA CYS A 77 -12.24 12.23 -21.71
C CYS A 77 -12.37 13.76 -21.68
N HIS A 78 -11.34 14.49 -22.12
CA HIS A 78 -11.23 15.95 -22.05
C HIS A 78 -11.08 16.64 -23.41
N ALA A 79 -11.49 16.02 -24.52
CA ALA A 79 -11.46 16.63 -25.85
C ALA A 79 -12.79 17.29 -26.24
N GLY A 80 -12.69 18.46 -26.90
CA GLY A 80 -13.81 19.09 -27.61
C GLY A 80 -13.99 18.54 -29.03
N PRO A 81 -15.15 18.77 -29.67
CA PRO A 81 -16.38 19.34 -29.10
C PRO A 81 -17.15 18.32 -28.24
N LYS A 82 -17.88 18.80 -27.23
CA LYS A 82 -18.80 17.97 -26.45
C LYS A 82 -19.94 17.53 -27.36
N ILE A 83 -19.99 16.24 -27.72
CA ILE A 83 -21.14 15.69 -28.43
C ILE A 83 -22.35 15.66 -27.47
N PRO A 84 -23.57 16.01 -27.92
CA PRO A 84 -24.75 16.20 -27.04
C PRO A 84 -25.17 14.99 -26.18
N VAL A 85 -24.61 13.81 -26.47
CA VAL A 85 -24.97 12.52 -25.84
C VAL A 85 -23.98 12.04 -24.79
N GLU A 86 -22.78 12.63 -24.69
CA GLU A 86 -21.80 12.22 -23.67
C GLU A 86 -21.81 13.23 -22.51
N ARG A 87 -22.62 12.93 -21.48
CA ARG A 87 -22.79 13.80 -20.30
C ARG A 87 -21.56 13.84 -19.38
N ASP A 88 -20.56 12.98 -19.60
CA ASP A 88 -19.49 12.74 -18.63
C ASP A 88 -18.11 13.22 -19.11
N ARG A 89 -18.03 14.04 -20.17
CA ARG A 89 -16.75 14.63 -20.58
C ARG A 89 -16.33 15.75 -19.63
N GLY A 90 -15.12 15.59 -19.08
CA GLY A 90 -14.45 16.61 -18.29
C GLY A 90 -14.21 17.90 -19.09
N PRO A 91 -13.95 19.02 -18.42
CA PRO A 91 -13.68 20.28 -19.10
C PRO A 91 -12.36 20.20 -19.88
N THR A 92 -12.30 20.84 -21.05
CA THR A 92 -11.07 20.99 -21.86
C THR A 92 -10.08 21.98 -21.23
N THR A 93 -10.48 22.67 -20.16
CA THR A 93 -9.67 23.63 -19.42
C THR A 93 -8.42 23.01 -18.82
N ILE A 94 -8.32 21.67 -18.77
CA ILE A 94 -7.09 20.97 -18.37
C ILE A 94 -5.91 21.16 -19.34
N PHE A 95 -6.16 21.68 -20.55
CA PHE A 95 -5.12 22.04 -21.53
C PHE A 95 -4.94 23.56 -21.65
N ASN A 96 -5.48 24.31 -20.69
CA ASN A 96 -5.31 25.75 -20.63
C ASN A 96 -4.43 26.08 -19.43
N TYR A 97 -3.30 26.72 -19.69
CA TYR A 97 -2.32 27.11 -18.69
C TYR A 97 -2.95 27.81 -17.48
N GLN A 98 -3.65 28.93 -17.69
CA GLN A 98 -4.20 29.74 -16.59
C GLN A 98 -5.24 28.97 -15.74
N ALA A 99 -6.07 28.15 -16.37
CA ALA A 99 -7.07 27.35 -15.66
C ALA A 99 -6.42 26.24 -14.83
N MET A 100 -5.40 25.57 -15.37
CA MET A 100 -4.63 24.56 -14.65
C MET A 100 -3.77 25.18 -13.55
N LEU A 101 -3.21 26.37 -13.78
CA LEU A 101 -2.42 27.11 -12.79
C LEU A 101 -3.30 27.50 -11.61
N THR A 102 -4.56 27.85 -11.85
CA THR A 102 -5.55 28.10 -10.78
C THR A 102 -5.81 26.85 -9.93
N LEU A 103 -5.94 25.67 -10.55
CA LEU A 103 -6.11 24.40 -9.84
C LEU A 103 -4.83 24.01 -9.07
N LEU A 104 -3.67 24.31 -9.66
CA LEU A 104 -2.37 24.14 -9.05
C LEU A 104 -2.27 25.03 -7.81
N ASP A 105 -2.46 26.35 -7.92
CA ASP A 105 -2.45 27.34 -6.82
C ASP A 105 -3.37 26.95 -5.65
N GLN A 106 -4.55 26.42 -5.95
CA GLN A 106 -5.52 25.97 -4.95
C GLN A 106 -5.15 24.65 -4.27
N ASN A 107 -4.04 24.02 -4.65
CA ASN A 107 -3.63 22.68 -4.24
C ASN A 107 -4.72 21.62 -4.50
N THR A 108 -5.49 21.79 -5.58
CA THR A 108 -6.60 20.89 -5.95
C THR A 108 -6.23 19.96 -7.09
N LEU A 109 -5.24 20.32 -7.91
CA LEU A 109 -4.91 19.57 -9.13
C LEU A 109 -4.42 18.15 -8.84
N LEU A 110 -3.47 17.95 -7.92
CA LEU A 110 -2.96 16.62 -7.58
C LEU A 110 -4.04 15.75 -6.90
N PRO A 111 -4.82 16.24 -5.91
CA PRO A 111 -5.96 15.49 -5.39
C PRO A 111 -7.01 15.14 -6.46
N MET A 112 -7.25 16.00 -7.46
CA MET A 112 -8.14 15.70 -8.58
C MET A 112 -7.61 14.55 -9.43
N LEU A 113 -6.31 14.56 -9.76
CA LEU A 113 -5.68 13.48 -10.51
C LEU A 113 -5.78 12.15 -9.75
N ARG A 114 -5.54 12.19 -8.44
CA ARG A 114 -5.57 11.03 -7.54
C ARG A 114 -6.97 10.51 -7.21
N GLY A 115 -8.01 11.21 -7.68
CA GLY A 115 -9.40 10.87 -7.37
C GLY A 115 -9.78 11.09 -5.90
N GLU A 116 -9.00 11.88 -5.15
CA GLU A 116 -9.19 12.13 -3.71
C GLU A 116 -10.26 13.19 -3.43
N ILE A 117 -10.76 13.91 -4.45
CA ILE A 117 -11.82 14.91 -4.27
C ILE A 117 -13.20 14.25 -4.32
N ASN A 118 -13.81 14.13 -3.15
CA ASN A 118 -15.13 13.50 -2.90
C ASN A 118 -16.28 14.07 -3.75
N GLU A 119 -16.19 15.33 -4.20
CA GLU A 119 -17.28 15.99 -4.93
C GLU A 119 -17.34 15.58 -6.41
N ARG A 120 -16.23 15.08 -6.98
CA ARG A 120 -16.13 14.64 -8.39
C ARG A 120 -15.04 13.58 -8.55
N PRO A 121 -15.27 12.33 -8.12
CA PRO A 121 -14.30 11.26 -8.31
C PRO A 121 -14.02 11.07 -9.81
N HIS A 122 -12.75 11.11 -10.20
CA HIS A 122 -12.36 10.84 -11.57
C HIS A 122 -12.65 9.35 -11.86
N PRO A 123 -13.44 9.01 -12.89
CA PRO A 123 -13.87 7.62 -13.12
C PRO A 123 -12.76 6.70 -13.66
N SER A 124 -11.56 7.24 -13.90
CA SER A 124 -10.39 6.46 -14.30
C SER A 124 -9.54 6.11 -13.10
N ASN A 125 -8.73 5.05 -13.24
CA ASN A 125 -7.66 4.73 -12.30
C ASN A 125 -6.79 5.97 -12.03
N ASP A 126 -6.33 6.11 -10.78
CA ASP A 126 -5.39 7.13 -10.35
C ASP A 126 -4.15 7.09 -11.28
N PRO A 127 -3.87 8.14 -12.08
CA PRO A 127 -2.69 8.17 -12.94
C PRO A 127 -1.41 8.45 -12.14
N CYS A 128 -1.53 8.76 -10.84
CA CYS A 128 -0.45 8.95 -9.87
C CYS A 128 -0.22 7.72 -8.98
N LEU A 129 -0.61 6.50 -9.37
CA LEU A 129 -0.43 5.29 -8.56
C LEU A 129 1.03 5.03 -8.13
N ALA A 130 2.02 5.55 -8.87
CA ALA A 130 3.44 5.48 -8.48
C ALA A 130 3.93 6.79 -7.83
N GLY A 131 3.02 7.56 -7.25
CA GLY A 131 3.24 8.88 -6.68
C GLY A 131 3.64 9.93 -7.73
N LEU A 132 4.50 10.86 -7.31
CA LEU A 132 5.05 11.92 -8.16
C LEU A 132 6.06 11.42 -9.19
N ASN A 133 6.30 10.10 -9.31
CA ASN A 133 7.15 9.53 -10.34
C ASN A 133 6.35 9.07 -11.58
N SER A 134 5.03 8.94 -11.45
CA SER A 134 4.14 8.60 -12.56
C SER A 134 3.71 9.82 -13.36
N SER A 135 3.54 9.66 -14.67
CA SER A 135 2.97 10.68 -15.55
C SER A 135 1.42 10.63 -15.49
N PRO A 136 0.73 11.77 -15.31
CA PRO A 136 1.22 13.13 -15.48
C PRO A 136 1.72 13.84 -14.20
N CYS A 137 1.79 13.13 -13.08
CA CYS A 137 1.95 13.71 -11.75
C CYS A 137 3.37 14.21 -11.50
N LYS A 138 4.38 13.58 -12.12
CA LYS A 138 5.75 14.09 -12.14
C LYS A 138 5.87 15.42 -12.88
N GLU A 139 5.19 15.57 -14.03
CA GLU A 139 5.22 16.80 -14.81
C GLU A 139 4.46 17.92 -14.07
N VAL A 140 3.35 17.60 -13.40
CA VAL A 140 2.62 18.56 -12.56
C VAL A 140 3.46 19.01 -11.36
N ALA A 141 4.18 18.09 -10.71
CA ALA A 141 5.06 18.42 -9.59
C ALA A 141 6.25 19.29 -10.03
N PHE A 142 6.88 18.97 -11.17
CA PHE A 142 7.95 19.79 -11.72
C PHE A 142 7.44 21.15 -12.18
N TRP A 143 6.23 21.21 -12.75
CA TRP A 143 5.62 22.48 -13.14
C TRP A 143 5.37 23.38 -11.93
N TRP A 144 4.92 22.83 -10.80
CA TRP A 144 4.81 23.58 -9.54
C TRP A 144 6.13 24.27 -9.15
N ASP A 145 7.26 23.56 -9.24
CA ASP A 145 8.60 24.08 -8.92
C ASP A 145 8.96 25.30 -9.77
N ILE A 146 8.61 25.27 -11.06
CA ILE A 146 8.86 26.40 -11.97
C ILE A 146 7.97 27.61 -11.62
N GLU A 147 6.70 27.38 -11.30
CA GLU A 147 5.72 28.46 -11.05
C GLU A 147 5.95 29.19 -9.72
N TYR A 148 6.30 28.44 -8.69
CA TYR A 148 6.33 28.95 -7.32
C TYR A 148 7.75 29.02 -6.73
N GLY A 149 8.78 28.66 -7.51
CA GLY A 149 10.13 28.46 -7.02
C GLY A 149 10.24 27.17 -6.19
N GLU A 150 11.39 26.98 -5.52
CA GLU A 150 11.73 25.75 -4.79
C GLU A 150 10.49 25.09 -4.18
N ILE A 151 10.15 23.90 -4.69
CA ILE A 151 9.68 22.85 -3.79
C ILE A 151 10.72 22.86 -2.68
N ALA A 152 10.36 23.26 -1.46
CA ALA A 152 11.25 23.17 -0.32
C ALA A 152 11.83 21.76 -0.31
N GLU A 153 13.09 21.65 -0.73
CA GLU A 153 13.97 20.50 -0.76
C GLU A 153 13.35 19.09 -0.95
N LYS A 154 13.80 18.45 -2.03
CA LYS A 154 14.21 17.03 -2.17
C LYS A 154 13.26 16.12 -2.96
N GLU A 155 13.82 15.63 -4.07
CA GLU A 155 13.67 14.26 -4.53
C GLU A 155 13.53 13.32 -3.30
N ASN A 156 12.40 12.61 -3.17
CA ASN A 156 11.94 11.87 -1.98
C ASN A 156 11.08 12.62 -0.96
N GLN A 157 10.52 13.81 -1.28
CA GLN A 157 9.56 14.48 -0.41
C GLN A 157 8.16 14.63 -1.00
N ARG A 158 7.16 14.11 -0.27
CA ARG A 158 5.73 14.27 -0.58
C ARG A 158 5.25 15.62 0.00
N PRO A 159 4.44 16.41 -0.72
CA PRO A 159 3.70 17.52 -0.12
C PRO A 159 2.94 17.04 1.11
N ALA A 160 3.01 17.78 2.22
CA ALA A 160 2.44 17.37 3.50
C ALA A 160 0.96 16.97 3.36
N GLY A 161 0.70 15.66 3.49
CA GLY A 161 -0.65 15.12 3.38
C GLY A 161 -0.66 13.60 3.50
N SER A 162 -0.79 13.11 4.73
CA SER A 162 -0.81 11.71 5.18
C SER A 162 0.56 11.04 5.36
N GLN A 163 1.01 10.95 6.61
CA GLN A 163 2.17 10.14 7.05
C GLN A 163 1.82 8.66 7.26
N GLY A 164 0.58 8.26 6.99
CA GLY A 164 0.11 6.89 7.13
C GLY A 164 -1.38 6.78 7.42
N ASN A 165 -1.89 5.55 7.37
CA ASN A 165 -3.29 5.23 7.62
C ASN A 165 -3.44 3.83 8.21
N ILE A 166 -4.41 3.65 9.12
CA ILE A 166 -4.94 2.33 9.43
C ILE A 166 -5.87 1.92 8.29
N VAL A 167 -5.54 0.82 7.61
CA VAL A 167 -6.32 0.29 6.49
C VAL A 167 -7.48 -0.56 6.98
N ASP A 168 -7.23 -1.44 7.95
CA ASP A 168 -8.27 -2.31 8.52
C ASP A 168 -7.91 -2.73 9.95
N ILE A 169 -8.95 -2.99 10.74
CA ILE A 169 -8.87 -3.72 12.01
C ILE A 169 -9.82 -4.89 11.89
N SER A 170 -9.27 -6.07 11.63
CA SER A 170 -10.05 -7.27 11.49
C SER A 170 -10.73 -7.65 12.82
N ARG A 171 -11.80 -8.42 12.72
CA ARG A 171 -12.53 -8.91 13.89
C ARG A 171 -11.73 -9.97 14.67
N ASP A 172 -10.70 -10.56 14.07
CA ASP A 172 -9.73 -11.41 14.78
C ASP A 172 -8.53 -10.64 15.36
N GLY A 173 -8.60 -9.30 15.32
CA GLY A 173 -7.66 -8.38 15.96
C GLY A 173 -6.34 -8.23 15.21
N VAL A 174 -6.36 -8.42 13.89
CA VAL A 174 -5.26 -8.06 13.00
C VAL A 174 -5.43 -6.60 12.59
N ILE A 175 -4.40 -5.80 12.88
CA ILE A 175 -4.34 -4.40 12.44
C ILE A 175 -3.44 -4.36 11.22
N THR A 176 -3.90 -3.72 10.15
CA THR A 176 -3.12 -3.45 8.95
C THR A 176 -3.13 -1.97 8.65
N GLY A 177 -2.03 -1.49 8.10
CA GLY A 177 -1.90 -0.10 7.69
C GLY A 177 -0.58 0.13 6.98
N TRP A 178 -0.30 1.41 6.75
CA TRP A 178 0.98 1.86 6.24
C TRP A 178 1.39 3.16 6.95
N ALA A 179 2.69 3.40 7.03
CA ALA A 179 3.25 4.63 7.57
C ALA A 179 4.56 4.96 6.87
N ILE A 180 4.83 6.25 6.68
CA ILE A 180 5.98 6.72 5.92
C ILE A 180 6.52 8.01 6.53
N ASN A 181 7.84 8.23 6.41
CA ASN A 181 8.41 9.56 6.59
C ASN A 181 8.32 10.31 5.25
N PRO A 182 7.44 11.33 5.11
CA PRO A 182 7.34 12.06 3.85
C PRO A 182 8.64 12.74 3.46
N SER A 183 9.54 13.01 4.41
CA SER A 183 10.83 13.64 4.14
C SER A 183 11.93 12.66 3.72
N SER A 184 11.68 11.36 3.87
CA SER A 184 12.60 10.27 3.53
C SER A 184 11.84 8.98 3.25
N ILE A 185 11.22 8.90 2.07
CA ILE A 185 10.32 7.80 1.69
C ILE A 185 10.97 6.42 1.59
N ASN A 186 12.31 6.31 1.68
CA ASN A 186 12.99 5.02 1.66
C ASN A 186 13.31 4.50 3.06
N ASP A 187 13.10 5.33 4.09
CA ASP A 187 13.39 4.95 5.47
C ASP A 187 12.20 4.19 6.07
N THR A 188 12.53 3.12 6.81
CA THR A 188 11.55 2.47 7.69
C THR A 188 11.23 3.39 8.86
N VAL A 189 9.95 3.65 9.08
CA VAL A 189 9.43 4.33 10.26
C VAL A 189 8.82 3.33 11.23
N ASP A 190 8.80 3.68 12.52
CA ASP A 190 8.12 2.90 13.54
C ASP A 190 6.70 3.41 13.75
N VAL A 191 5.78 2.49 14.04
CA VAL A 191 4.39 2.77 14.41
C VAL A 191 4.16 2.31 15.85
N ASN A 192 3.86 3.26 16.73
CA ASN A 192 3.45 3.02 18.10
C ASN A 192 1.94 2.82 18.17
N LEU A 193 1.51 1.71 18.74
CA LEU A 193 0.12 1.36 18.95
C LEU A 193 -0.26 1.46 20.42
N TYR A 194 -1.30 2.24 20.66
CA TYR A 194 -1.87 2.51 21.95
C TYR A 194 -3.26 1.89 22.05
N ILE A 195 -3.56 1.24 23.17
CA ILE A 195 -4.93 0.82 23.50
C ILE A 195 -5.34 1.51 24.79
N ASN A 196 -6.44 2.25 24.76
CA ASN A 196 -6.91 3.08 25.86
C ASN A 196 -5.78 3.98 26.42
N ASN A 197 -5.01 4.60 25.51
CA ASN A 197 -3.85 5.46 25.79
C ASN A 197 -2.62 4.77 26.43
N ALA A 198 -2.59 3.44 26.54
CA ALA A 198 -1.41 2.70 26.98
C ALA A 198 -0.66 2.14 25.77
N LEU A 199 0.66 2.38 25.68
CA LEU A 199 1.50 1.81 24.63
C LEU A 199 1.49 0.28 24.76
N VAL A 200 1.04 -0.40 23.71
CA VAL A 200 0.97 -1.86 23.65
C VAL A 200 2.13 -2.42 22.86
N GLN A 201 2.47 -1.78 21.74
CA GLN A 201 3.50 -2.28 20.83
C GLN A 201 4.05 -1.18 19.93
N THR A 202 5.31 -1.36 19.50
CA THR A 202 5.95 -0.61 18.43
C THR A 202 6.25 -1.57 17.27
N ILE A 203 5.94 -1.18 16.04
CA ILE A 203 6.07 -2.02 14.85
C ILE A 203 6.76 -1.24 13.73
N PRO A 204 7.80 -1.79 13.08
CA PRO A 204 8.36 -1.17 11.91
C PRO A 204 7.40 -1.28 10.71
N ALA A 205 7.18 -0.18 10.02
CA ALA A 205 6.52 -0.10 8.73
C ALA A 205 7.53 -0.44 7.63
N ASN A 206 7.68 -1.73 7.33
CA ASN A 206 8.73 -2.26 6.45
C ASN A 206 8.24 -3.40 5.54
N GLN A 207 6.94 -3.52 5.35
CA GLN A 207 6.33 -4.57 4.53
C GLN A 207 5.86 -4.01 3.19
N ASP A 208 6.11 -4.73 2.10
CA ASP A 208 5.70 -4.35 0.73
C ASP A 208 4.23 -4.74 0.46
N ILE A 209 3.34 -4.23 1.31
CA ILE A 209 1.90 -4.51 1.33
C ILE A 209 1.13 -3.30 1.86
N PHE A 210 -0.18 -3.23 1.58
CA PHE A 210 -1.14 -2.25 2.12
C PHE A 210 -0.90 -0.77 1.79
N ASP A 211 0.26 -0.43 1.24
CA ASP A 211 0.53 0.83 0.57
C ASP A 211 0.47 0.62 -0.95
N ASN A 212 -0.66 0.95 -1.57
CA ASN A 212 -0.83 0.86 -3.01
C ASN A 212 -0.48 2.17 -3.73
N ASP A 213 -0.22 3.23 -2.97
CA ASP A 213 -0.07 4.59 -3.48
C ASP A 213 1.40 5.04 -3.48
N ASN A 214 2.26 4.40 -2.70
CA ASN A 214 3.69 4.69 -2.64
C ASN A 214 4.56 3.46 -2.97
N PRO A 215 5.60 3.63 -3.80
CA PRO A 215 6.58 2.57 -4.03
C PRO A 215 7.41 2.32 -2.76
N GLY A 216 7.65 1.06 -2.43
CA GLY A 216 8.49 0.66 -1.31
C GLY A 216 7.71 -0.01 -0.19
N ALA A 217 8.46 -0.46 0.82
CA ALA A 217 7.91 -1.28 1.89
C ALA A 217 7.49 -0.39 3.08
N HIS A 218 6.25 0.11 3.04
CA HIS A 218 5.69 1.04 4.03
C HIS A 218 4.55 0.43 4.86
N GLY A 219 4.20 -0.80 4.57
CA GLY A 219 3.14 -1.53 5.25
C GLY A 219 3.55 -2.00 6.64
N PHE A 220 2.57 -2.06 7.52
CA PHE A 220 2.66 -2.79 8.78
C PHE A 220 1.44 -3.70 8.96
N GLN A 221 1.68 -4.82 9.62
CA GLN A 221 0.65 -5.75 10.05
C GLN A 221 1.00 -6.32 11.41
N MET A 222 0.02 -6.39 12.30
CA MET A 222 0.18 -7.11 13.57
C MET A 222 -1.09 -7.80 14.00
N THR A 223 -0.95 -8.79 14.88
CA THR A 223 -2.07 -9.42 15.58
C THR A 223 -2.04 -9.04 17.05
N LEU A 224 -3.14 -8.47 17.55
CA LEU A 224 -3.28 -8.09 18.95
C LEU A 224 -3.21 -9.30 19.88
N ALA A 225 -2.66 -9.10 21.07
CA ALA A 225 -2.67 -10.12 22.12
C ALA A 225 -4.11 -10.49 22.51
N ASN A 226 -4.32 -11.73 23.01
CA ASN A 226 -5.65 -12.22 23.41
C ASN A 226 -6.33 -11.34 24.48
N THR A 227 -5.56 -10.61 25.28
CA THR A 227 -6.08 -9.64 26.27
C THR A 227 -6.93 -8.54 25.65
N TYR A 228 -6.68 -8.20 24.38
CA TYR A 228 -7.44 -7.19 23.61
C TYR A 228 -8.39 -7.83 22.59
N ARG A 229 -8.45 -9.17 22.54
CA ARG A 229 -9.33 -9.95 21.68
C ARG A 229 -10.29 -10.77 22.53
N ASN A 230 -11.10 -10.08 23.31
CA ASN A 230 -12.03 -10.69 24.28
C ASN A 230 -13.48 -10.23 24.05
N GLY A 231 -13.76 -9.62 22.90
CA GLY A 231 -15.06 -9.09 22.51
C GLY A 231 -15.41 -7.74 23.14
N GLN A 232 -14.65 -7.25 24.13
CA GLN A 232 -14.85 -5.91 24.68
C GLN A 232 -14.44 -4.84 23.67
N SER A 233 -15.11 -3.69 23.75
CA SER A 233 -14.74 -2.52 22.95
C SER A 233 -13.54 -1.83 23.57
N PHE A 234 -12.53 -1.53 22.75
CA PHE A 234 -11.32 -0.80 23.12
C PHE A 234 -11.12 0.37 22.17
N ASN A 235 -10.46 1.44 22.63
CA ASN A 235 -10.03 2.54 21.78
C ASN A 235 -8.58 2.30 21.33
N LEU A 236 -8.37 2.14 20.02
CA LEU A 236 -7.05 2.01 19.41
C LEU A 236 -6.57 3.37 18.91
N SER A 237 -5.32 3.69 19.20
CA SER A 237 -4.59 4.82 18.60
C SER A 237 -3.28 4.32 17.96
N ALA A 238 -3.01 4.70 16.71
CA ALA A 238 -1.77 4.39 16.00
C ALA A 238 -1.04 5.68 15.64
N ARG A 239 0.26 5.72 15.94
CA ARG A 239 1.11 6.90 15.73
C ARG A 239 2.40 6.51 15.05
N VAL A 240 2.76 7.21 13.98
CA VAL A 240 4.08 7.08 13.38
C VAL A 240 5.10 7.89 14.16
N VAL A 241 6.31 7.36 14.31
CA VAL A 241 7.45 8.04 14.92
C VAL A 241 8.34 8.60 13.81
N ILE A 242 8.44 9.93 13.73
CA ILE A 242 9.28 10.64 12.76
C ILE A 242 10.13 11.65 13.53
N ASP A 243 11.46 11.53 13.43
CA ASP A 243 12.42 12.42 14.10
C ASP A 243 12.20 12.57 15.63
N GLY A 244 11.61 11.56 16.26
CA GLY A 244 11.29 11.53 17.69
C GLY A 244 9.90 12.06 18.05
N ASP A 245 9.17 12.62 17.09
CA ASP A 245 7.78 13.05 17.26
C ASP A 245 6.81 11.91 16.92
N GLU A 246 5.71 11.82 17.68
CA GLU A 246 4.60 10.91 17.39
C GLU A 246 3.45 11.63 16.69
N LEU A 247 3.11 11.19 15.49
CA LEU A 247 2.03 11.76 14.69
C LEU A 247 0.91 10.72 14.51
N GLU A 248 -0.32 11.10 14.85
CA GLU A 248 -1.48 10.22 14.72
C GLU A 248 -1.73 9.86 13.26
N LEU A 249 -1.87 8.57 12.97
CA LEU A 249 -2.21 8.08 11.64
C LEU A 249 -3.67 8.37 11.30
N ALA A 250 -3.98 8.47 10.01
CA ALA A 250 -5.37 8.48 9.57
C ALA A 250 -6.07 7.17 9.98
N GLY A 251 -7.40 7.23 10.17
CA GLY A 251 -8.18 6.11 10.71
C GLY A 251 -7.99 5.88 12.21
N SER A 252 -7.35 6.82 12.92
CA SER A 252 -7.05 6.75 14.34
C SER A 252 -7.38 8.08 15.04
N PRO A 253 -7.81 8.08 16.32
CA PRO A 253 -8.18 6.91 17.11
C PRO A 253 -9.53 6.32 16.65
N GLN A 254 -9.72 5.01 16.86
CA GLN A 254 -10.99 4.34 16.56
C GLN A 254 -11.31 3.23 17.57
N ASP A 255 -12.61 3.02 17.81
CA ASP A 255 -13.07 1.93 18.66
C ASP A 255 -13.13 0.61 17.89
N PHE A 256 -12.69 -0.48 18.51
CA PHE A 256 -12.75 -1.82 17.93
C PHE A 256 -13.15 -2.86 18.97
N ALA A 257 -13.67 -3.99 18.50
CA ALA A 257 -13.88 -5.20 19.29
C ALA A 257 -13.45 -6.41 18.47
N ALA A 258 -12.66 -7.29 19.06
CA ALA A 258 -12.11 -8.47 18.40
C ALA A 258 -12.24 -9.73 19.25
N LEU A 259 -12.27 -10.91 18.61
CA LEU A 259 -12.28 -12.22 19.25
C LEU A 259 -11.22 -13.13 18.61
N PRO A 260 -10.60 -14.05 19.36
CA PRO A 260 -9.59 -14.92 18.80
C PRO A 260 -10.29 -16.07 18.06
N LYS A 261 -9.77 -16.41 16.88
CA LYS A 261 -10.15 -17.64 16.16
C LYS A 261 -9.92 -18.87 17.02
N GLN A 262 -10.93 -19.73 17.15
CA GLN A 262 -10.83 -20.97 17.94
C GLN A 262 -10.37 -22.15 17.08
N ALA A 263 -9.37 -22.91 17.56
CA ALA A 263 -8.90 -24.10 16.85
C ALA A 263 -10.00 -25.16 16.67
N ALA A 264 -10.89 -25.30 17.66
CA ALA A 264 -12.05 -26.19 17.58
C ALA A 264 -13.06 -25.71 16.52
N GLY A 265 -13.32 -24.41 16.45
CA GLY A 265 -14.22 -23.83 15.45
C GLY A 265 -13.65 -23.95 14.04
N ARG A 266 -12.34 -23.72 13.84
CA ARG A 266 -11.65 -24.00 12.57
C ARG A 266 -11.80 -25.46 12.15
N THR A 267 -11.49 -26.39 13.04
CA THR A 267 -11.59 -27.83 12.75
C THR A 267 -13.01 -28.21 12.35
N TYR A 268 -14.01 -27.67 13.05
CA TYR A 268 -15.40 -27.93 12.74
C TYR A 268 -15.84 -27.33 11.41
N PHE A 269 -15.42 -26.10 11.12
CA PHE A 269 -15.71 -25.41 9.86
C PHE A 269 -15.18 -26.20 8.67
N ASP A 270 -13.89 -26.53 8.69
CA ASP A 270 -13.21 -27.23 7.61
C ASP A 270 -13.82 -28.63 7.36
N THR A 271 -14.26 -29.29 8.44
CA THR A 271 -14.80 -30.66 8.36
C THR A 271 -16.27 -30.71 7.94
N ASN A 272 -17.10 -29.80 8.46
CA ASN A 272 -18.55 -29.93 8.35
C ASN A 272 -19.20 -28.80 7.53
N VAL A 273 -18.70 -27.57 7.66
CA VAL A 273 -19.36 -26.40 7.08
C VAL A 273 -18.89 -26.16 5.65
N GLU A 274 -17.58 -26.05 5.45
CA GLU A 274 -17.00 -25.75 4.13
C GLU A 274 -17.46 -26.76 3.05
N PRO A 275 -17.37 -28.09 3.26
CA PRO A 275 -17.77 -29.05 2.24
C PRO A 275 -19.26 -28.96 1.87
N LEU A 276 -20.13 -28.71 2.86
CA LEU A 276 -21.57 -28.59 2.64
C LEU A 276 -21.92 -27.31 1.89
N VAL A 277 -21.33 -26.17 2.26
CA VAL A 277 -21.57 -24.90 1.57
C VAL A 277 -21.03 -24.97 0.15
N VAL A 278 -19.86 -25.58 -0.07
CA VAL A 278 -19.33 -25.75 -1.42
C VAL A 278 -20.21 -26.67 -2.28
N ALA A 279 -20.72 -27.77 -1.71
CA ALA A 279 -21.59 -28.70 -2.42
C ALA A 279 -22.97 -28.10 -2.76
N ASN A 280 -23.55 -27.35 -1.82
CA ASN A 280 -24.90 -26.79 -1.96
C ASN A 280 -24.91 -25.39 -2.60
N CYS A 281 -23.77 -24.69 -2.59
CA CYS A 281 -23.64 -23.32 -3.06
C CYS A 281 -22.40 -23.20 -3.96
N GLY A 282 -22.45 -23.80 -5.17
CA GLY A 282 -21.32 -23.94 -6.10
C GLY A 282 -20.56 -22.65 -6.49
N CYS A 283 -21.11 -21.46 -6.23
CA CYS A 283 -20.41 -20.18 -6.37
C CYS A 283 -19.29 -19.96 -5.33
N HIS A 284 -19.24 -20.77 -4.27
CA HIS A 284 -18.29 -20.61 -3.15
C HIS A 284 -17.08 -21.54 -3.21
N GLY A 285 -17.02 -22.47 -4.16
CA GLY A 285 -16.01 -23.55 -4.22
C GLY A 285 -14.54 -23.13 -4.37
N ARG A 286 -14.24 -21.84 -4.58
CA ARG A 286 -12.86 -21.31 -4.62
C ARG A 286 -12.60 -20.20 -3.61
N ALA A 287 -13.64 -19.70 -2.94
CA ALA A 287 -13.59 -18.46 -2.17
C ALA A 287 -14.03 -18.62 -0.71
N LEU A 288 -14.47 -19.82 -0.31
CA LEU A 288 -14.80 -20.12 1.07
C LEU A 288 -13.66 -20.89 1.72
N SER A 289 -12.99 -20.25 2.67
CA SER A 289 -12.13 -20.91 3.65
C SER A 289 -12.35 -20.25 5.00
N TYR A 290 -12.02 -20.95 6.09
CA TYR A 290 -12.13 -20.39 7.44
C TYR A 290 -11.40 -19.05 7.55
N ASP A 291 -10.09 -19.01 7.23
CA ASP A 291 -9.27 -17.82 7.46
C ASP A 291 -9.70 -16.61 6.63
N TYR A 292 -10.11 -16.83 5.37
CA TYR A 292 -10.54 -15.76 4.47
C TYR A 292 -11.94 -15.23 4.80
N SER A 293 -12.82 -16.09 5.30
CA SER A 293 -14.24 -15.76 5.46
C SER A 293 -14.58 -15.33 6.87
N TRP A 294 -13.80 -15.74 7.88
CA TRP A 294 -14.12 -15.61 9.31
C TRP A 294 -14.67 -14.23 9.67
N ASP A 295 -13.97 -13.16 9.29
CA ASP A 295 -14.37 -11.77 9.58
C ASP A 295 -15.75 -11.38 9.02
N ARG A 296 -16.10 -11.89 7.84
CA ARG A 296 -17.40 -11.64 7.23
C ARG A 296 -18.48 -12.49 7.84
N LEU A 297 -18.15 -13.73 8.22
CA LEU A 297 -19.09 -14.71 8.77
C LEU A 297 -19.42 -14.40 10.23
N ALA A 298 -18.44 -13.91 11.00
CA ALA A 298 -18.54 -13.50 12.40
C ALA A 298 -19.25 -12.15 12.64
N ASN A 299 -19.92 -11.58 11.63
CA ASN A 299 -20.54 -10.26 11.71
C ASN A 299 -22.08 -10.37 11.85
N PRO A 300 -22.71 -9.71 12.84
CA PRO A 300 -22.07 -9.02 13.97
C PRO A 300 -21.42 -10.00 14.94
N LEU A 301 -20.42 -9.55 15.70
CA LEU A 301 -19.82 -10.37 16.77
C LEU A 301 -20.87 -10.61 17.88
N THR A 302 -20.64 -11.61 18.74
CA THR A 302 -21.54 -11.88 19.88
C THR A 302 -21.71 -10.68 20.81
N THR A 303 -20.67 -9.88 20.99
CA THR A 303 -20.74 -8.64 21.78
C THR A 303 -21.47 -7.49 21.09
N GLN A 304 -21.77 -7.63 19.79
CA GLN A 304 -22.55 -6.70 18.98
C GLN A 304 -23.96 -7.26 18.69
N GLY A 305 -24.40 -8.27 19.45
CA GLY A 305 -25.72 -8.89 19.30
C GLY A 305 -25.78 -10.09 18.36
N GLY A 306 -24.64 -10.50 17.77
CA GLY A 306 -24.57 -11.65 16.89
C GLY A 306 -24.91 -12.96 17.59
N GLY A 307 -25.80 -13.74 16.99
CA GLY A 307 -26.22 -15.05 17.48
C GLY A 307 -25.99 -16.15 16.47
N ALA A 308 -26.13 -17.40 16.90
CA ALA A 308 -25.97 -18.55 16.01
C ALA A 308 -26.96 -18.56 14.82
N THR A 309 -28.10 -17.88 14.97
CA THR A 309 -29.15 -17.71 13.95
C THR A 309 -29.37 -16.26 13.54
N ASP A 310 -28.47 -15.35 13.94
CA ASP A 310 -28.56 -13.91 13.68
C ASP A 310 -27.14 -13.39 13.44
N ASN A 311 -26.57 -13.86 12.34
CA ASN A 311 -25.26 -13.47 11.85
C ASN A 311 -25.25 -13.57 10.33
N ARG A 312 -24.34 -12.82 9.70
CA ARG A 312 -24.28 -12.69 8.25
C ARG A 312 -24.11 -14.03 7.54
N PHE A 313 -23.45 -15.01 8.14
CA PHE A 313 -23.32 -16.33 7.53
C PHE A 313 -24.67 -17.06 7.50
N TYR A 314 -25.34 -17.12 8.65
CA TYR A 314 -26.65 -17.73 8.77
C TYR A 314 -27.68 -17.01 7.88
N ASP A 315 -27.72 -15.67 7.91
CA ASP A 315 -28.72 -14.89 7.16
C ASP A 315 -28.56 -15.05 5.65
N LYS A 316 -27.31 -15.15 5.17
CA LYS A 316 -27.01 -15.47 3.77
C LYS A 316 -27.47 -16.89 3.45
N ALA A 317 -27.12 -17.88 4.26
CA ALA A 317 -27.52 -19.27 4.03
C ALA A 317 -29.05 -19.44 4.09
N ALA A 318 -29.74 -18.72 4.97
CA ALA A 318 -31.19 -18.73 5.12
C ALA A 318 -31.95 -17.92 4.06
N GLY A 319 -31.23 -17.24 3.15
CA GLY A 319 -31.84 -16.37 2.15
C GLY A 319 -32.52 -15.14 2.74
N GLN A 320 -32.22 -14.77 3.99
CA GLN A 320 -32.71 -13.54 4.61
C GLN A 320 -32.03 -12.31 4.00
N VAL A 321 -30.77 -12.45 3.58
CA VAL A 321 -30.07 -11.43 2.78
C VAL A 321 -29.99 -11.91 1.34
N GLN A 322 -30.47 -11.09 0.40
CA GLN A 322 -30.42 -11.39 -1.02
C GLN A 322 -28.97 -11.67 -1.48
N HIS A 323 -28.77 -12.81 -2.15
CA HIS A 323 -27.56 -13.18 -2.87
C HIS A 323 -27.89 -14.24 -3.92
N ALA A 324 -27.00 -14.48 -4.89
CA ALA A 324 -27.25 -15.33 -6.04
C ALA A 324 -27.54 -16.81 -5.68
N GLY A 325 -27.09 -17.29 -4.52
CA GLY A 325 -27.28 -18.67 -4.09
C GLY A 325 -28.64 -18.99 -3.46
N GLY A 326 -29.48 -17.98 -3.20
CA GLY A 326 -30.81 -18.18 -2.62
C GLY A 326 -30.79 -18.74 -1.18
N ASN A 327 -31.84 -19.49 -0.82
CA ASN A 327 -31.99 -20.10 0.51
C ASN A 327 -31.45 -21.53 0.52
N ALA A 328 -30.27 -21.69 1.11
CA ALA A 328 -29.58 -22.95 1.33
C ALA A 328 -30.01 -23.68 2.62
N CYS A 329 -30.88 -23.13 3.48
CA CYS A 329 -31.40 -23.87 4.66
C CYS A 329 -32.55 -24.82 4.32
N SER A 330 -33.24 -24.62 3.19
CA SER A 330 -34.45 -25.38 2.85
C SER A 330 -34.12 -26.85 2.51
N GLY A 331 -34.35 -27.76 3.46
CA GLY A 331 -34.27 -29.21 3.21
C GLY A 331 -32.87 -29.83 3.26
N ASN A 332 -31.88 -29.16 3.85
CA ASN A 332 -30.55 -29.72 4.09
C ASN A 332 -30.01 -29.33 5.49
N GLN A 333 -28.87 -29.92 5.87
CA GLN A 333 -28.23 -29.68 7.17
C GLN A 333 -27.33 -28.43 7.22
N THR A 334 -27.25 -27.62 6.15
CA THR A 334 -26.26 -26.53 6.04
C THR A 334 -26.38 -25.54 7.20
N CYS A 335 -27.59 -25.11 7.51
CA CYS A 335 -27.79 -24.09 8.55
C CYS A 335 -27.64 -24.66 9.96
N ASP A 336 -27.97 -25.93 10.19
CA ASP A 336 -27.67 -26.62 11.45
C ASP A 336 -26.16 -26.68 11.68
N GLN A 337 -25.37 -26.96 10.63
CA GLN A 337 -23.91 -26.97 10.71
C GLN A 337 -23.31 -25.57 10.92
N ILE A 338 -23.88 -24.52 10.32
CA ILE A 338 -23.48 -23.13 10.57
C ILE A 338 -23.77 -22.73 12.02
N VAL A 339 -24.95 -23.07 12.54
CA VAL A 339 -25.34 -22.83 13.94
C VAL A 339 -24.40 -23.55 14.90
N ALA A 340 -24.11 -24.83 14.64
CA ALA A 340 -23.19 -25.61 15.46
C ALA A 340 -21.76 -25.06 15.43
N TRP A 341 -21.26 -24.66 14.25
CA TRP A 341 -19.98 -23.99 14.12
C TRP A 341 -19.92 -22.71 14.94
N TRP A 342 -20.94 -21.85 14.83
CA TRP A 342 -21.00 -20.60 15.59
C TRP A 342 -20.93 -20.84 17.10
N GLN A 343 -21.65 -21.84 17.61
CA GLN A 343 -21.62 -22.19 19.02
C GLN A 343 -20.25 -22.69 19.47
N ILE A 344 -19.54 -23.45 18.64
CA ILE A 344 -18.17 -23.92 18.93
C ILE A 344 -17.17 -22.75 18.89
N GLU A 345 -17.35 -21.82 17.96
CA GLU A 345 -16.46 -20.67 17.76
C GLU A 345 -16.65 -19.61 18.84
N PHE A 346 -17.89 -19.33 19.25
CA PHE A 346 -18.23 -18.17 20.09
C PHE A 346 -19.01 -18.48 21.37
N GLY A 347 -19.51 -19.70 21.56
CA GLY A 347 -20.41 -20.07 22.66
C GLY A 347 -19.72 -20.47 23.98
N GLY A 348 -18.48 -20.02 24.18
CA GLY A 348 -17.69 -20.26 25.41
C GLY A 348 -18.23 -19.57 26.64
#